data_AF-A0A8B6HN41-F1
#
_entry.id   AF-A0A8B6HN41-F1
#
_cell.length_a   1.000
_cell.length_b   1.000
_cell.length_c   1.000
_cell.angle_alpha   90.00
_cell.angle_beta   90.00
_cell.angle_gamma   90.00
#
_symmetry.space_group_name_H-M   'P 1'
#
loop_
_entity.id
_entity.type
_entity.pdbx_description
1 polymer ?
#
loop_
_entity_poly.entity_id
_entity_poly.type
_entity_poly.pdbx_seq_one_letter_code
_entity_poly.pdbx_strand_id
1 'polypeptide(L)'
;MTRNIYRLIESRVSWDYTFKLSDQDVINELLFWKVHVSKLNVKCLSDYKIPSVVMYSDASSFACGAYSCQLDDKIFHKMWSEDERKRSSTWREMYAIKSCLETFQYQLVGKVVKWFTDCLNCIHIIQTGSSKPDLHQLAMIIFSVCVKNSIYLDIQWIPRDQNVQADSLSRIFDYDDWSVTDGFFHFIDDLFGPHTCDRFADSNNNKIASFNSKFHTQGTSGVDAFAFNWVNDNNWSVPPINLISRVIKHSVACKARCTLVAPKWISASYWPLLFQRNMLCQPYIADMLEFKDARDIYKHGSNKKSLFGSDRFTGSVLVVRIVP
;
A
#
# COMPACT_ATOMS: atom_id res chain seq x y z
N MET A 1 8.37 -20.51 16.35
CA MET A 1 6.90 -20.40 16.24
C MET A 1 6.23 -21.71 16.67
N THR A 2 6.10 -21.96 17.97
CA THR A 2 5.46 -23.18 18.52
C THR A 2 4.37 -22.83 19.54
N ARG A 3 3.85 -21.59 19.50
CA ARG A 3 3.18 -20.98 20.65
C ARG A 3 1.75 -21.48 20.85
N ASN A 4 1.00 -21.78 19.78
CA ASN A 4 -0.35 -22.35 19.94
C ASN A 4 -0.26 -23.80 20.37
N ILE A 5 0.71 -24.55 19.86
CA ILE A 5 1.00 -25.92 20.32
C ILE A 5 1.37 -25.90 21.81
N TYR A 6 2.25 -24.99 22.24
CA TYR A 6 2.59 -24.85 23.66
C TYR A 6 1.39 -24.48 24.52
N ARG A 7 0.53 -23.55 24.07
CA ARG A 7 -0.69 -23.18 24.79
C ARG A 7 -1.63 -24.37 24.98
N LEU A 8 -1.81 -25.19 23.95
CA LEU A 8 -2.60 -26.42 24.04
C LEU A 8 -1.95 -27.41 25.03
N ILE A 9 -0.64 -27.59 24.95
CA ILE A 9 0.11 -28.47 25.85
C ILE A 9 0.01 -28.01 27.31
N GLU A 10 0.04 -26.70 27.57
CA GLU A 10 -0.13 -26.13 28.91
C GLU A 10 -1.54 -26.31 29.48
N SER A 11 -2.56 -26.47 28.63
CA SER A 11 -3.93 -26.73 29.09
C SER A 11 -4.18 -28.20 29.46
N ARG A 12 -3.14 -29.05 29.55
CA ARG A 12 -3.28 -30.46 29.95
C ARG A 12 -3.64 -30.59 31.43
N VAL A 13 -4.51 -31.55 31.73
CA VAL A 13 -4.88 -31.90 33.12
C VAL A 13 -3.92 -32.96 33.70
N SER A 14 -3.33 -33.80 32.85
CA SER A 14 -2.36 -34.82 33.23
C SER A 14 -1.34 -35.05 32.11
N TRP A 15 -0.27 -35.81 32.40
CA TRP A 15 0.74 -36.17 31.41
C TRP A 15 0.18 -37.05 30.28
N ASP A 16 -0.76 -37.95 30.59
CA ASP A 16 -1.39 -38.87 29.63
C ASP A 16 -2.66 -38.30 28.99
N TYR A 17 -2.92 -36.99 29.14
CA TYR A 17 -4.11 -36.37 28.60
C TYR A 17 -4.07 -36.31 27.07
N THR A 18 -5.01 -37.00 26.42
CA THR A 18 -5.18 -36.95 24.96
C THR A 18 -5.97 -35.72 24.51
N PHE A 19 -5.34 -34.89 23.69
CA PHE A 19 -5.99 -33.75 23.06
C PHE A 19 -6.76 -34.15 21.80
N LYS A 20 -7.97 -33.60 21.63
CA LYS A 20 -8.62 -33.54 20.32
C LYS A 20 -8.18 -32.25 19.62
N LEU A 21 -7.53 -32.37 18.47
CA LEU A 21 -7.09 -31.24 17.66
C LEU A 21 -8.31 -30.60 16.97
N SER A 22 -9.01 -29.71 17.67
CA SER A 22 -10.14 -28.94 17.12
C SER A 22 -9.81 -27.46 16.89
N ASP A 23 -8.74 -26.94 17.51
CA ASP A 23 -8.30 -25.57 17.33
C ASP A 23 -7.60 -25.40 15.96
N GLN A 24 -8.20 -24.61 15.08
CA GLN A 24 -7.70 -24.39 13.73
C GLN A 24 -6.31 -23.74 13.72
N ASP A 25 -5.99 -22.90 14.71
CA ASP A 25 -4.67 -22.25 14.78
C ASP A 25 -3.58 -23.28 15.10
N VAL A 26 -3.87 -24.24 15.97
CA VAL A 26 -2.96 -25.36 16.28
C VAL A 26 -2.79 -26.26 15.05
N ILE A 27 -3.87 -26.56 14.34
CA ILE A 27 -3.81 -27.36 13.10
C ILE A 27 -2.95 -26.66 12.06
N ASN A 28 -3.14 -25.35 11.86
CA ASN A 28 -2.36 -24.55 10.92
C ASN A 28 -0.87 -24.55 11.29
N GLU A 29 -0.54 -24.43 12.57
CA GLU A 29 0.85 -24.50 13.08
C GLU A 29 1.48 -25.89 12.89
N LEU A 30 0.71 -26.97 13.14
CA LEU A 30 1.17 -28.34 12.90
C LEU A 30 1.39 -28.62 11.42
N LEU A 31 0.47 -28.19 10.56
CA LEU A 31 0.61 -28.31 9.10
C LEU A 31 1.81 -27.51 8.60
N PHE A 32 2.00 -26.30 9.15
CA PHE A 32 3.18 -25.48 8.87
C PHE A 32 4.47 -26.26 9.14
N TRP A 33 4.63 -26.80 10.35
CA TRP A 33 5.83 -27.56 10.70
C TRP A 33 5.96 -28.86 9.91
N LYS A 34 4.88 -29.60 9.68
CA LYS A 34 4.89 -30.81 8.84
C LYS A 34 5.49 -30.55 7.45
N VAL A 35 5.20 -29.40 6.85
CA VAL A 35 5.70 -29.02 5.52
C VAL A 35 7.12 -28.47 5.55
N HIS A 36 7.49 -27.72 6.60
CA HIS A 36 8.72 -26.94 6.62
C HIS A 36 9.84 -27.53 7.48
N VAL A 37 9.58 -28.46 8.42
CA VAL A 37 10.58 -29.03 9.33
C VAL A 37 11.78 -29.58 8.56
N SER A 38 11.58 -30.37 7.51
CA SER A 38 12.68 -30.98 6.74
C SER A 38 13.54 -29.93 6.02
N LYS A 39 12.91 -28.86 5.51
CA LYS A 39 13.58 -27.75 4.82
C LYS A 39 14.30 -26.81 5.79
N LEU A 40 13.77 -26.65 7.00
CA LEU A 40 14.33 -25.79 8.05
C LEU A 40 15.35 -26.52 8.92
N ASN A 41 15.51 -27.84 8.78
CA ASN A 41 16.48 -28.65 9.51
C ASN A 41 17.94 -28.45 9.03
N VAL A 42 18.21 -27.42 8.23
CA VAL A 42 19.56 -27.05 7.82
C VAL A 42 20.10 -26.04 8.83
N LYS A 43 20.61 -26.53 9.97
CA LYS A 43 21.38 -25.69 10.88
C LYS A 43 22.77 -25.47 10.30
N CYS A 44 23.04 -24.28 9.77
CA CYS A 44 24.42 -23.84 9.63
C CYS A 44 24.90 -23.31 10.99
N LEU A 45 26.04 -23.83 11.48
CA LEU A 45 26.52 -23.61 12.85
C LEU A 45 26.99 -22.18 13.13
N SER A 46 27.19 -21.36 12.10
CA SER A 46 27.24 -19.88 12.15
C SER A 46 27.75 -19.40 10.80
N ASP A 47 26.85 -19.26 9.82
CA ASP A 47 27.17 -18.43 8.67
C ASP A 47 26.89 -16.99 9.08
N TYR A 48 27.92 -16.26 9.53
CA TYR A 48 27.83 -14.81 9.59
C TYR A 48 27.65 -14.31 8.16
N LYS A 49 26.41 -14.02 7.79
CA LYS A 49 26.06 -13.47 6.48
C LYS A 49 26.03 -11.95 6.61
N ILE A 50 26.86 -11.28 5.81
CA ILE A 50 26.88 -9.82 5.75
C ILE A 50 25.48 -9.34 5.35
N PRO A 51 24.85 -8.42 6.10
CA PRO A 51 23.57 -7.86 5.72
C PRO A 51 23.66 -7.22 4.34
N SER A 52 22.87 -7.74 3.42
CA SER A 52 22.81 -7.24 2.05
C SER A 52 21.87 -6.03 1.92
N VAL A 53 20.92 -5.88 2.84
CA VAL A 53 19.95 -4.79 2.85
C VAL A 53 19.68 -4.37 4.29
N VAL A 54 19.68 -3.07 4.53
CA VAL A 54 19.26 -2.47 5.80
C VAL A 54 17.94 -1.75 5.58
N MET A 55 16.96 -2.03 6.43
CA MET A 55 15.64 -1.41 6.37
C MET A 55 15.25 -0.84 7.73
N TYR A 56 14.48 0.24 7.70
CA TYR A 56 13.97 0.93 8.87
C TYR A 56 12.47 1.09 8.71
N SER A 57 11.72 0.97 9.80
CA SER A 57 10.29 1.20 9.81
C SER A 57 9.83 1.92 11.07
N ASP A 58 8.68 2.59 10.94
CA ASP A 58 7.98 3.24 12.04
C ASP A 58 6.48 3.30 11.74
N ALA A 59 5.66 3.30 12.79
CA ALA A 59 4.22 3.41 12.68
C ALA A 59 3.63 4.45 13.66
N SER A 60 3.00 5.47 13.09
CA SER A 60 2.26 6.48 13.84
C SER A 60 0.80 6.07 14.07
N SER A 61 0.03 6.98 14.68
CA SER A 61 -1.43 6.83 14.80
C SER A 61 -2.22 6.99 13.50
N PHE A 62 -1.57 7.43 12.41
CA PHE A 62 -2.25 7.76 11.14
C PHE A 62 -1.69 7.02 9.92
N ALA A 63 -0.41 6.66 9.92
CA ALA A 63 0.23 5.93 8.84
C ALA A 63 1.42 5.10 9.32
N CYS A 64 1.96 4.24 8.45
CA CYS A 64 3.30 3.68 8.60
C CYS A 64 4.20 4.08 7.43
N GLY A 65 5.50 4.05 7.71
CA GLY A 65 6.55 4.27 6.73
C GLY A 65 7.67 3.25 6.91
N ALA A 66 8.31 2.87 5.81
CA ALA A 66 9.56 2.15 5.84
C ALA A 66 10.46 2.59 4.68
N TYR A 67 11.77 2.51 4.87
CA TYR A 67 12.73 2.85 3.83
C TYR A 67 13.96 1.95 3.90
N SER A 68 14.72 1.91 2.80
CA SER A 68 16.02 1.25 2.73
C SER A 68 17.04 2.12 2.03
N CYS A 69 18.22 2.27 2.62
CA CYS A 69 19.33 3.03 2.03
C CYS A 69 20.03 2.28 0.89
N GLN A 70 19.84 0.95 0.78
CA GLN A 70 20.54 0.09 -0.20
C GLN A 70 19.64 -0.34 -1.37
N LEU A 71 18.37 0.08 -1.38
CA LEU A 71 17.42 -0.21 -2.45
C LEU A 71 17.03 1.08 -3.19
N ASP A 72 18.01 1.89 -3.60
CA ASP A 72 17.79 3.16 -4.32
C ASP A 72 16.84 4.13 -3.59
N ASP A 73 16.95 4.22 -2.27
CA ASP A 73 16.08 5.04 -1.41
C ASP A 73 14.58 4.78 -1.58
N LYS A 74 14.21 3.53 -1.92
CA LYS A 74 12.79 3.14 -2.02
C LYS A 74 12.09 3.30 -0.69
N ILE A 75 10.98 4.03 -0.75
CA ILE A 75 10.12 4.33 0.39
C ILE A 75 8.79 3.59 0.23
N PHE A 76 8.45 2.83 1.26
CA PHE A 76 7.12 2.30 1.49
C PHE A 76 6.35 3.24 2.42
N HIS A 77 5.10 3.54 2.09
CA HIS A 77 4.20 4.32 2.93
C HIS A 77 2.78 3.83 2.77
N LYS A 78 2.03 3.80 3.87
CA LYS A 78 0.60 3.46 3.87
C LYS A 78 -0.14 4.25 4.93
N MET A 79 -1.23 4.91 4.55
CA MET A 79 -2.19 5.45 5.51
C MET A 79 -3.10 4.37 6.08
N TRP A 80 -3.43 4.50 7.35
CA TRP A 80 -4.30 3.55 8.03
C TRP A 80 -5.77 3.75 7.68
N SER A 81 -6.47 2.65 7.43
CA SER A 81 -7.94 2.65 7.45
C SER A 81 -8.49 2.87 8.87
N GLU A 82 -9.77 3.16 9.01
CA GLU A 82 -10.37 3.41 10.35
C GLU A 82 -10.22 2.23 11.31
N ASP A 83 -10.30 1.01 10.80
CA ASP A 83 -10.16 -0.19 11.61
C ASP A 83 -8.70 -0.44 11.98
N GLU A 84 -7.77 -0.13 11.08
CA GLU A 84 -6.33 -0.21 11.34
C GLU A 84 -5.88 0.83 12.38
N ARG A 85 -6.45 2.04 12.36
CA ARG A 85 -6.16 3.09 13.34
C ARG A 85 -6.51 2.72 14.77
N LYS A 86 -7.57 1.90 14.95
CA LYS A 86 -8.03 1.40 16.24
C LYS A 86 -7.16 0.27 16.81
N ARG A 87 -6.27 -0.32 16.00
CA ARG A 87 -5.36 -1.38 16.44
C ARG A 87 -4.26 -0.84 17.36
N SER A 88 -3.65 -1.73 18.12
CA SER A 88 -2.56 -1.38 19.05
C SER A 88 -1.33 -0.84 18.31
N SER A 89 -0.51 -0.03 19.00
CA SER A 89 0.75 0.48 18.43
C SER A 89 1.66 -0.65 17.95
N THR A 90 1.85 -1.70 18.76
CA THR A 90 2.63 -2.89 18.37
C THR A 90 2.09 -3.57 17.11
N TRP A 91 0.76 -3.63 16.96
CA TRP A 91 0.16 -4.20 15.74
C TRP A 91 0.52 -3.36 14.51
N ARG A 92 0.46 -2.03 14.62
CA ARG A 92 0.79 -1.12 13.51
C ARG A 92 2.27 -1.18 13.12
N GLU A 93 3.16 -1.28 14.10
CA GLU A 93 4.60 -1.51 13.88
C GLU A 93 4.85 -2.84 13.15
N MET A 94 4.28 -3.94 13.65
CA MET A 94 4.41 -5.23 12.98
C MET A 94 3.80 -5.25 11.57
N TYR A 95 2.69 -4.52 11.37
CA TYR A 95 2.06 -4.41 10.07
C TYR A 95 2.94 -3.65 9.07
N ALA A 96 3.66 -2.61 9.52
CA ALA A 96 4.64 -1.90 8.70
C ALA A 96 5.73 -2.86 8.19
N ILE A 97 6.26 -3.71 9.08
CA ILE A 97 7.26 -4.73 8.72
C ILE A 97 6.69 -5.72 7.71
N LYS A 98 5.53 -6.29 8.01
CA LYS A 98 4.82 -7.24 7.14
C LYS A 98 4.60 -6.67 5.74
N SER A 99 4.07 -5.46 5.64
CA SER A 99 3.67 -4.87 4.36
C SER A 99 4.87 -4.46 3.51
N CYS A 100 5.94 -3.97 4.16
CA CYS A 100 7.17 -3.62 3.48
C CYS A 100 7.91 -4.88 2.96
N LEU A 101 7.93 -5.98 3.73
CA LEU A 101 8.45 -7.28 3.25
C LEU A 101 7.68 -7.81 2.04
N GLU A 102 6.35 -7.72 2.04
CA GLU A 102 5.52 -8.13 0.90
C GLU A 102 5.73 -7.24 -0.32
N THR A 103 5.83 -5.91 -0.12
CA THR A 103 6.02 -4.94 -1.20
C THR A 103 7.37 -5.13 -1.89
N PHE A 104 8.44 -5.37 -1.13
CA PHE A 104 9.79 -5.54 -1.66
C PHE A 104 10.21 -7.01 -1.78
N GLN A 105 9.26 -7.95 -1.76
CA GLN A 105 9.58 -9.38 -1.69
C GLN A 105 10.58 -9.82 -2.77
N TYR A 106 10.42 -9.34 -4.01
CA TYR A 106 11.26 -9.70 -5.15
C TYR A 106 12.69 -9.16 -5.04
N GLN A 107 12.85 -7.96 -4.45
CA GLN A 107 14.15 -7.35 -4.21
C GLN A 107 14.88 -7.95 -3.01
N LEU A 108 14.15 -8.60 -2.11
CA LEU A 108 14.66 -9.20 -0.88
C LEU A 108 14.89 -10.72 -0.99
N VAL A 109 14.46 -11.38 -2.08
CA VAL A 109 14.61 -12.84 -2.24
C VAL A 109 16.07 -13.27 -2.02
N GLY A 110 16.28 -14.26 -1.14
CA GLY A 110 17.59 -14.84 -0.84
C GLY A 110 18.53 -13.94 -0.02
N LYS A 111 18.07 -12.75 0.40
CA LYS A 111 18.90 -11.75 1.08
C LYS A 111 18.86 -11.86 2.60
N VAL A 112 19.93 -11.36 3.21
CA VAL A 112 19.98 -11.06 4.65
C VAL A 112 19.54 -9.63 4.85
N VAL A 113 18.43 -9.46 5.55
CA VAL A 113 17.76 -8.19 5.78
C VAL A 113 17.93 -7.81 7.24
N LYS A 114 18.72 -6.77 7.48
CA LYS A 114 18.83 -6.16 8.80
C LYS A 114 17.72 -5.13 8.96
N TRP A 115 16.88 -5.33 9.96
CA TRP A 115 15.68 -4.53 10.18
C TRP A 115 15.77 -3.75 11.47
N PHE A 116 15.54 -2.45 11.41
CA PHE A 116 15.52 -1.57 12.57
C PHE A 116 14.12 -1.03 12.84
N THR A 117 13.70 -1.10 14.10
CA THR A 117 12.42 -0.58 14.61
C THR A 117 12.64 -0.01 16.01
N ASP A 118 11.86 0.99 16.40
CA ASP A 118 11.86 1.54 17.77
C ASP A 118 10.96 0.74 18.73
N CYS A 119 10.31 -0.33 18.25
CA CYS A 119 9.39 -1.15 19.02
C CYS A 119 10.03 -2.45 19.52
N LEU A 120 10.45 -2.46 20.79
CA LEU A 120 11.04 -3.65 21.44
C LEU A 120 10.11 -4.88 21.40
N ASN A 121 8.81 -4.66 21.52
CA ASN A 121 7.81 -5.73 21.47
C ASN A 121 7.82 -6.48 20.13
N CYS A 122 8.08 -5.78 19.01
CA CYS A 122 8.10 -6.39 17.68
C CYS A 122 9.20 -7.45 17.57
N ILE A 123 10.37 -7.19 18.16
CA ILE A 123 11.51 -8.12 18.12
C ILE A 123 11.14 -9.44 18.79
N HIS A 124 10.63 -9.37 20.01
CA HIS A 124 10.24 -10.55 20.76
C HIS A 124 9.12 -11.32 20.06
N ILE A 125 8.12 -10.63 19.52
CA ILE A 125 6.98 -11.26 18.86
C ILE A 125 7.40 -11.93 17.54
N ILE A 126 8.25 -11.30 16.74
CA ILE A 126 8.72 -11.88 15.47
C ILE A 126 9.59 -13.11 15.73
N GLN A 127 10.42 -13.11 16.78
CA GLN A 127 11.28 -14.23 17.11
C GLN A 127 10.52 -15.41 17.78
N THR A 128 9.60 -15.11 18.69
CA THR A 128 8.98 -16.15 19.57
C THR A 128 7.48 -16.34 19.37
N GLY A 129 6.79 -15.41 18.69
CA GLY A 129 5.34 -15.34 18.59
C GLY A 129 4.69 -14.66 19.79
N SER A 130 3.44 -14.23 19.62
CA SER A 130 2.63 -13.59 20.67
C SER A 130 1.55 -14.53 21.22
N SER A 131 1.04 -14.24 22.42
CA SER A 131 -0.20 -14.83 22.95
C SER A 131 -1.46 -14.12 22.44
N LYS A 132 -1.32 -12.89 21.92
CA LYS A 132 -2.43 -12.15 21.31
C LYS A 132 -2.64 -12.68 19.89
N PRO A 133 -3.85 -13.17 19.53
CA PRO A 133 -4.09 -13.80 18.23
C PRO A 133 -3.75 -12.92 17.03
N ASP A 134 -4.09 -11.63 17.09
CA ASP A 134 -3.84 -10.66 16.02
C ASP A 134 -2.35 -10.43 15.75
N LEU A 135 -1.55 -10.30 16.81
CA LEU A 135 -0.09 -10.16 16.72
C LEU A 135 0.56 -11.48 16.32
N HIS A 136 0.05 -12.61 16.81
CA HIS A 136 0.55 -13.94 16.44
C HIS A 136 0.34 -14.21 14.95
N GLN A 137 -0.83 -13.88 14.42
CA GLN A 137 -1.14 -14.01 13.00
C GLN A 137 -0.18 -13.18 12.13
N LEU A 138 0.11 -11.93 12.51
CA LEU A 138 1.11 -11.12 11.80
C LEU A 138 2.50 -11.74 11.86
N ALA A 139 2.91 -12.29 13.00
CA ALA A 139 4.21 -12.98 13.13
C ALA A 139 4.29 -14.20 12.20
N MET A 140 3.22 -15.00 12.13
CA MET A 140 3.12 -16.14 11.20
C MET A 140 3.22 -15.69 9.74
N ILE A 141 2.57 -14.59 9.36
CA ILE A 141 2.64 -14.04 8.00
C ILE A 141 4.07 -13.60 7.68
N ILE A 142 4.69 -12.79 8.54
CA ILE A 142 6.09 -12.34 8.38
C ILE A 142 7.03 -13.53 8.20
N PHE A 143 6.92 -14.53 9.06
CA PHE A 143 7.73 -15.73 8.95
C PHE A 143 7.49 -16.49 7.65
N SER A 144 6.24 -16.65 7.24
CA SER A 144 5.88 -17.33 5.99
C SER A 144 6.45 -16.63 4.76
N VAL A 145 6.40 -15.29 4.72
CA VAL A 145 7.02 -14.47 3.65
C VAL A 145 8.54 -14.66 3.65
N CYS A 146 9.16 -14.68 4.82
CA CYS A 146 10.61 -14.88 4.92
C CYS A 146 11.03 -16.28 4.42
N VAL A 147 10.34 -17.33 4.87
CA VAL A 147 10.64 -18.72 4.45
C VAL A 147 10.39 -18.91 2.97
N LYS A 148 9.25 -18.44 2.45
CA LYS A 148 8.89 -18.58 1.03
C LYS A 148 9.93 -17.92 0.11
N ASN A 149 10.45 -16.77 0.50
CA ASN A 149 11.40 -15.98 -0.29
C ASN A 149 12.86 -16.20 0.12
N SER A 150 13.16 -17.16 1.00
CA SER A 150 14.52 -17.41 1.53
C SER A 150 15.18 -16.15 2.12
N ILE A 151 14.40 -15.29 2.77
CA ILE A 151 14.86 -14.08 3.44
C ILE A 151 15.30 -14.43 4.85
N TYR A 152 16.52 -14.02 5.22
CA TYR A 152 16.96 -14.07 6.61
C TYR A 152 16.74 -12.70 7.25
N LEU A 153 15.80 -12.61 8.19
CA LEU A 153 15.43 -11.37 8.87
C LEU A 153 16.16 -11.25 10.21
N ASP A 154 17.12 -10.32 10.30
CA ASP A 154 17.79 -9.92 11.54
C ASP A 154 17.16 -8.61 12.05
N ILE A 155 16.26 -8.71 13.03
CA ILE A 155 15.55 -7.55 13.58
C ILE A 155 16.21 -7.03 14.86
N GLN A 156 16.45 -5.72 14.92
CA GLN A 156 17.12 -5.04 16.02
C GLN A 156 16.35 -3.78 16.44
N TRP A 157 16.41 -3.50 17.74
CA TRP A 157 15.85 -2.29 18.30
C TRP A 157 16.82 -1.13 18.10
N ILE A 158 16.29 0.04 17.75
CA ILE A 158 17.04 1.29 17.81
C ILE A 158 16.30 2.34 18.63
N PRO A 159 17.02 3.23 19.33
CA PRO A 159 16.43 4.41 19.95
C PRO A 159 15.67 5.27 18.93
N ARG A 160 14.57 5.89 19.36
CA ARG A 160 13.69 6.68 18.49
C ARG A 160 14.39 7.90 17.88
N ASP A 161 15.33 8.50 18.60
CA ASP A 161 16.22 9.57 18.12
C ASP A 161 17.13 9.13 16.97
N GLN A 162 17.33 7.82 16.78
CA GLN A 162 18.05 7.26 15.63
C GLN A 162 17.12 6.81 14.50
N ASN A 163 15.80 6.82 14.70
CA ASN A 163 14.79 6.41 13.72
C ASN A 163 14.05 7.59 13.07
N VAL A 164 14.68 8.78 13.02
CA VAL A 164 14.03 10.04 12.61
C VAL A 164 13.41 9.98 11.22
N GLN A 165 14.09 9.36 10.26
CA GLN A 165 13.58 9.28 8.89
C GLN A 165 12.33 8.40 8.80
N ALA A 166 12.31 7.22 9.43
CA ALA A 166 11.13 6.38 9.42
C ALA A 166 9.96 7.04 10.17
N ASP A 167 10.22 7.70 11.31
CA ASP A 167 9.21 8.47 12.05
C ASP A 167 8.66 9.65 11.23
N SER A 168 9.50 10.31 10.41
CA SER A 168 9.02 11.35 9.49
C SER A 168 8.09 10.77 8.41
N LEU A 169 8.42 9.60 7.86
CA LEU A 169 7.62 8.91 6.85
C LEU A 169 6.28 8.44 7.43
N SER A 170 6.28 7.87 8.63
CA SER A 170 5.06 7.40 9.32
C SER A 170 4.10 8.55 9.68
N ARG A 171 4.57 9.80 9.64
CA ARG A 171 3.80 11.02 9.88
C ARG A 171 3.35 11.74 8.61
N ILE A 172 3.74 11.25 7.43
CA ILE A 172 3.22 11.79 6.17
C ILE A 172 1.70 11.55 6.13
N PHE A 173 0.97 12.65 6.02
CA PHE A 173 -0.48 12.65 5.89
C PHE A 173 -0.84 13.13 4.48
N ASP A 174 -1.52 12.29 3.71
CA ASP A 174 -1.95 12.67 2.37
C ASP A 174 -3.30 13.40 2.45
N TYR A 175 -3.25 14.72 2.27
CA TYR A 175 -4.44 15.57 2.31
C TYR A 175 -5.33 15.37 1.07
N ASP A 176 -4.73 14.93 -0.05
CA ASP A 176 -5.38 14.75 -1.34
C ASP A 176 -5.80 13.30 -1.56
N ASP A 177 -5.93 12.50 -0.50
CA ASP A 177 -6.41 11.12 -0.56
C ASP A 177 -7.94 11.06 -0.73
N TRP A 178 -8.37 11.16 -1.99
CA TRP A 178 -9.73 10.96 -2.45
C TRP A 178 -9.72 10.14 -3.74
N SER A 179 -10.84 9.50 -4.04
CA SER A 179 -11.03 8.69 -5.24
C SER A 179 -12.44 8.90 -5.77
N VAL A 180 -12.82 8.18 -6.83
CA VAL A 180 -14.21 8.10 -7.29
C VAL A 180 -14.89 6.84 -6.75
N THR A 181 -16.22 6.83 -6.76
CA THR A 181 -17.02 5.62 -6.47
C THR A 181 -16.82 4.57 -7.55
N ASP A 182 -16.96 3.29 -7.17
CA ASP A 182 -16.81 2.20 -8.14
C ASP A 182 -17.92 2.25 -9.20
N GLY A 183 -19.14 2.60 -8.81
CA GLY A 183 -20.25 2.76 -9.77
C GLY A 183 -19.97 3.84 -10.82
N PHE A 184 -19.40 4.97 -10.41
CA PHE A 184 -19.00 6.02 -11.35
C PHE A 184 -17.85 5.57 -12.26
N PHE A 185 -16.84 4.88 -11.71
CA PHE A 185 -15.74 4.34 -12.52
C PHE A 185 -16.26 3.39 -13.61
N HIS A 186 -17.09 2.39 -13.25
CA HIS A 186 -17.63 1.44 -14.23
C HIS A 186 -18.45 2.13 -15.31
N PHE A 187 -19.28 3.12 -14.95
CA PHE A 187 -20.05 3.90 -15.92
C PHE A 187 -19.16 4.60 -16.96
N ILE A 188 -18.02 5.16 -16.53
CA ILE A 188 -17.08 5.80 -17.46
C ILE A 188 -16.23 4.77 -18.21
N ASP A 189 -15.91 3.63 -17.61
CA ASP A 189 -15.21 2.53 -18.26
C ASP A 189 -16.05 1.91 -19.39
N ASP A 190 -17.38 1.85 -19.23
CA ASP A 190 -18.29 1.41 -20.30
C ASP A 190 -18.27 2.36 -21.51
N LEU A 191 -17.97 3.65 -21.31
CA LEU A 191 -17.95 4.67 -22.37
C LEU A 191 -16.58 4.83 -23.04
N PHE A 192 -15.51 4.87 -22.24
CA PHE A 192 -14.16 5.21 -22.71
C PHE A 192 -13.13 4.11 -22.48
N GLY A 193 -13.54 2.99 -21.89
CA GLY A 193 -12.71 1.85 -21.57
C GLY A 193 -12.61 0.81 -22.70
N PRO A 194 -12.12 -0.41 -22.37
CA PRO A 194 -11.60 -0.77 -21.05
C PRO A 194 -10.32 0.03 -20.74
N HIS A 195 -10.25 0.62 -19.56
CA HIS A 195 -9.03 1.28 -19.09
C HIS A 195 -8.01 0.22 -18.64
N THR A 196 -6.74 0.42 -19.00
CA THR A 196 -5.68 -0.56 -18.76
C THR A 196 -4.77 -0.19 -17.60
N CYS A 197 -4.73 1.09 -17.21
CA CYS A 197 -3.89 1.54 -16.11
C CYS A 197 -4.52 2.71 -15.34
N ASP A 198 -4.53 2.60 -14.01
CA ASP A 198 -4.93 3.67 -13.09
C ASP A 198 -3.70 4.47 -12.67
N ARG A 199 -3.57 5.71 -13.16
CA ARG A 199 -2.35 6.49 -12.98
C ARG A 199 -2.21 7.14 -11.61
N PHE A 200 -3.28 7.25 -10.83
CA PHE A 200 -3.25 7.95 -9.54
C PHE A 200 -4.03 7.18 -8.49
N ALA A 201 -3.40 6.14 -7.95
CA ALA A 201 -4.02 5.28 -6.95
C ALA A 201 -3.04 4.81 -5.87
N ASP A 202 -3.59 4.19 -4.83
CA ASP A 202 -2.89 3.39 -3.84
C ASP A 202 -3.45 1.95 -3.83
N SER A 203 -2.91 1.09 -2.97
CA SER A 203 -3.36 -0.31 -2.86
C SER A 203 -4.78 -0.47 -2.30
N ASN A 204 -5.41 0.60 -1.79
CA ASN A 204 -6.73 0.57 -1.18
C ASN A 204 -7.81 1.16 -2.09
N ASN A 205 -7.44 2.04 -3.03
CA ASN A 205 -8.38 2.83 -3.84
C ASN A 205 -8.24 2.60 -5.35
N ASN A 206 -7.31 1.75 -5.79
CA ASN A 206 -7.09 1.44 -7.20
C ASN A 206 -8.35 0.89 -7.88
N LYS A 207 -8.65 1.40 -9.07
CA LYS A 207 -9.77 0.90 -9.91
C LYS A 207 -9.35 -0.23 -10.82
N ILE A 208 -8.05 -0.30 -11.12
CA ILE A 208 -7.47 -1.21 -12.09
C ILE A 208 -6.30 -1.96 -11.42
N ALA A 209 -6.11 -3.23 -11.78
CA ALA A 209 -5.04 -4.05 -11.22
C ALA A 209 -3.63 -3.49 -11.52
N SER A 210 -3.45 -2.92 -12.72
CA SER A 210 -2.26 -2.14 -13.07
C SER A 210 -2.48 -0.68 -12.66
N PHE A 211 -1.70 -0.20 -11.69
CA PHE A 211 -1.81 1.17 -11.20
C PHE A 211 -0.47 1.78 -10.79
N ASN A 212 -0.38 3.11 -10.82
CA ASN A 212 0.75 3.86 -10.32
C ASN A 212 0.42 4.54 -8.99
N SER A 213 1.41 4.61 -8.10
CA SER A 213 1.27 5.14 -6.74
C SER A 213 2.31 6.20 -6.41
N LYS A 214 2.02 7.03 -5.41
CA LYS A 214 2.93 8.08 -4.93
C LYS A 214 4.17 7.53 -4.20
N PHE A 215 3.97 6.44 -3.46
CA PHE A 215 5.02 5.68 -2.76
C PHE A 215 4.91 4.21 -3.14
N HIS A 216 5.93 3.39 -2.84
CA HIS A 216 5.80 1.95 -3.05
C HIS A 216 4.71 1.39 -2.14
N THR A 217 3.77 0.69 -2.75
CA THR A 217 2.68 -0.03 -2.07
C THR A 217 2.50 -1.40 -2.72
N GLN A 218 1.81 -2.30 -2.03
CA GLN A 218 1.58 -3.64 -2.56
C GLN A 218 0.78 -3.59 -3.88
N GLY A 219 1.30 -4.25 -4.92
CA GLY A 219 0.63 -4.33 -6.23
C GLY A 219 0.88 -3.16 -7.17
N THR A 220 1.59 -2.11 -6.75
CA THR A 220 1.91 -0.98 -7.63
C THR A 220 2.74 -1.43 -8.85
N SER A 221 2.36 -0.95 -10.03
CA SER A 221 3.11 -1.14 -11.27
C SER A 221 4.23 -0.11 -11.44
N GLY A 222 4.28 0.91 -10.59
CA GLY A 222 5.34 1.91 -10.60
C GLY A 222 5.05 3.10 -9.70
N VAL A 223 6.11 3.69 -9.17
CA VAL A 223 6.04 4.93 -8.37
C VAL A 223 6.24 6.14 -9.28
N ASP A 224 5.48 7.21 -9.01
CA ASP A 224 5.40 8.41 -9.84
C ASP A 224 4.88 8.12 -11.26
N ALA A 225 3.59 8.37 -11.47
CA ALA A 225 2.94 8.16 -12.76
C ALA A 225 3.63 8.90 -13.92
N PHE A 226 4.28 10.04 -13.65
CA PHE A 226 4.93 10.85 -14.67
C PHE A 226 6.31 10.32 -15.09
N ALA A 227 6.85 9.33 -14.37
CA ALA A 227 8.09 8.66 -14.77
C ALA A 227 7.89 7.68 -15.94
N PHE A 228 6.63 7.39 -16.31
CA PHE A 228 6.28 6.40 -17.34
C PHE A 228 5.72 7.04 -18.60
N ASN A 229 5.95 6.38 -19.73
CA ASN A 229 5.27 6.70 -20.98
C ASN A 229 3.89 6.03 -21.01
N TRP A 230 2.86 6.82 -21.28
CA TRP A 230 1.45 6.38 -21.22
C TRP A 230 0.88 5.92 -22.57
N VAL A 231 1.66 5.97 -23.65
CA VAL A 231 1.20 5.79 -25.03
C VAL A 231 0.47 4.46 -25.31
N ASN A 232 0.92 3.38 -24.68
CA ASN A 232 0.40 2.03 -24.93
C ASN A 232 -0.83 1.68 -24.07
N ASP A 233 -1.24 2.58 -23.18
CA ASP A 233 -2.31 2.35 -22.23
C ASP A 233 -3.54 3.20 -22.55
N ASN A 234 -4.70 2.69 -22.15
CA ASN A 234 -5.91 3.49 -21.98
C ASN A 234 -5.98 3.97 -20.53
N ASN A 235 -5.57 5.22 -20.31
CA ASN A 235 -5.22 5.70 -18.98
C ASN A 235 -6.44 6.25 -18.24
N TRP A 236 -6.67 5.74 -17.04
CA TRP A 236 -7.59 6.34 -16.07
C TRP A 236 -6.82 7.28 -15.15
N SER A 237 -7.32 8.50 -14.94
CA SER A 237 -6.63 9.51 -14.15
C SER A 237 -7.57 10.32 -13.27
N VAL A 238 -7.36 10.20 -11.95
CA VAL A 238 -8.04 10.98 -10.91
C VAL A 238 -6.96 11.62 -10.02
N PRO A 239 -6.23 12.63 -10.53
CA PRO A 239 -5.07 13.17 -9.83
C PRO A 239 -5.48 14.16 -8.73
N PRO A 240 -4.62 14.38 -7.73
CA PRO A 240 -4.65 15.60 -6.92
C PRO A 240 -4.74 16.86 -7.79
N ILE A 241 -5.51 17.86 -7.35
CA ILE A 241 -5.89 19.01 -8.19
C ILE A 241 -4.67 19.77 -8.74
N ASN A 242 -3.65 19.93 -7.91
CA ASN A 242 -2.39 20.59 -8.27
C ASN A 242 -1.64 19.86 -9.40
N LEU A 243 -1.93 18.57 -9.65
CA LEU A 243 -1.29 17.76 -10.67
C LEU A 243 -2.08 17.69 -11.99
N ILE A 244 -3.35 18.14 -12.03
CA ILE A 244 -4.20 18.08 -13.23
C ILE A 244 -3.50 18.72 -14.46
N SER A 245 -2.91 19.91 -14.29
CA SER A 245 -2.17 20.59 -15.37
C SER A 245 -1.00 19.76 -15.89
N ARG A 246 -0.32 19.02 -15.01
CA ARG A 246 0.79 18.13 -15.39
C ARG A 246 0.28 16.89 -16.10
N VAL A 247 -0.86 16.31 -15.66
CA VAL A 247 -1.52 15.19 -16.33
C VAL A 247 -1.88 15.50 -17.77
N ILE A 248 -2.50 16.66 -18.02
CA ILE A 248 -2.88 17.05 -19.39
C ILE A 248 -1.63 17.18 -20.27
N LYS A 249 -0.62 17.93 -19.80
CA LYS A 249 0.64 18.11 -20.55
C LYS A 249 1.36 16.79 -20.81
N HIS A 250 1.43 15.93 -19.81
CA HIS A 250 2.08 14.62 -19.91
C HIS A 250 1.35 13.69 -20.87
N SER A 251 0.02 13.66 -20.83
CA SER A 251 -0.81 12.87 -21.75
C SER A 251 -0.59 13.29 -23.20
N VAL A 252 -0.58 14.60 -23.46
CA VAL A 252 -0.32 15.16 -24.80
C VAL A 252 1.11 14.86 -25.24
N ALA A 253 2.11 15.05 -24.37
CA ALA A 253 3.52 14.79 -24.69
C ALA A 253 3.78 13.30 -24.99
N CYS A 254 3.15 12.39 -24.24
CA CYS A 254 3.23 10.95 -24.48
C CYS A 254 2.42 10.49 -25.71
N LYS A 255 1.56 11.36 -26.27
CA LYS A 255 0.54 10.98 -27.26
C LYS A 255 -0.36 9.85 -26.75
N ALA A 256 -0.77 9.95 -25.49
CA ALA A 256 -1.52 8.91 -24.80
C ALA A 256 -3.03 9.21 -24.76
N ARG A 257 -3.84 8.16 -24.79
CA ARG A 257 -5.28 8.26 -24.51
C ARG A 257 -5.49 8.32 -23.00
N CYS A 258 -6.15 9.37 -22.52
CA CYS A 258 -6.35 9.56 -21.09
C CYS A 258 -7.79 10.01 -20.81
N THR A 259 -8.45 9.34 -19.88
CA THR A 259 -9.69 9.79 -19.27
C THR A 259 -9.35 10.46 -17.95
N LEU A 260 -9.52 11.77 -17.90
CA LEU A 260 -9.21 12.62 -16.76
C LEU A 260 -10.50 13.03 -16.05
N VAL A 261 -10.58 12.78 -14.75
CA VAL A 261 -11.64 13.32 -13.88
C VAL A 261 -11.10 14.57 -13.19
N ALA A 262 -11.80 15.70 -13.35
CA ALA A 262 -11.40 16.98 -12.77
C ALA A 262 -12.62 17.79 -12.31
N PRO A 263 -12.52 18.62 -11.25
CA PRO A 263 -13.60 19.52 -10.89
C PRO A 263 -13.77 20.62 -11.96
N LYS A 264 -15.02 21.06 -12.17
CA LYS A 264 -15.33 22.19 -13.06
C LYS A 264 -15.03 23.51 -12.38
N TRP A 265 -13.78 23.96 -12.44
CA TRP A 265 -13.33 25.22 -11.82
C TRP A 265 -12.72 26.17 -12.85
N ILE A 266 -13.47 27.20 -13.22
CA ILE A 266 -13.11 28.15 -14.29
C ILE A 266 -11.83 28.94 -13.94
N SER A 267 -11.63 29.24 -12.66
CA SER A 267 -10.46 29.98 -12.16
C SER A 267 -9.21 29.10 -11.96
N ALA A 268 -9.30 27.79 -12.18
CA ALA A 268 -8.18 26.89 -11.96
C ALA A 268 -7.12 26.98 -13.06
N SER A 269 -5.86 26.73 -12.70
CA SER A 269 -4.72 26.83 -13.62
C SER A 269 -4.77 25.85 -14.80
N TYR A 270 -5.50 24.73 -14.65
CA TYR A 270 -5.71 23.77 -15.73
C TYR A 270 -6.84 24.16 -16.69
N TRP A 271 -7.69 25.13 -16.33
CA TRP A 271 -8.84 25.50 -17.16
C TRP A 271 -8.45 25.92 -18.59
N PRO A 272 -7.39 26.73 -18.81
CA PRO A 272 -6.92 27.07 -20.15
C PRO A 272 -6.33 25.88 -20.94
N LEU A 273 -6.01 24.78 -20.27
CA LEU A 273 -5.58 23.52 -20.90
C LEU A 273 -6.78 22.63 -21.26
N LEU A 274 -7.98 22.95 -20.80
CA LEU A 274 -9.20 22.28 -21.21
C LEU A 274 -9.95 23.07 -22.29
N PHE A 275 -9.97 24.40 -22.15
CA PHE A 275 -10.72 25.27 -23.03
C PHE A 275 -9.86 26.38 -23.61
N GLN A 276 -10.15 26.73 -24.85
CA GLN A 276 -9.64 27.93 -25.50
C GLN A 276 -10.36 29.18 -24.96
N ARG A 277 -9.88 30.37 -25.34
CA ARG A 277 -10.48 31.66 -24.92
C ARG A 277 -11.95 31.83 -25.35
N ASN A 278 -12.35 31.17 -26.44
CA ASN A 278 -13.73 31.16 -26.95
C ASN A 278 -14.58 30.02 -26.36
N MET A 279 -14.11 29.35 -25.30
CA MET A 279 -14.79 28.23 -24.63
C MET A 279 -14.96 26.97 -25.48
N LEU A 280 -14.31 26.88 -26.65
CA LEU A 280 -14.18 25.62 -27.37
C LEU A 280 -13.14 24.73 -26.66
N CYS A 281 -13.33 23.42 -26.70
CA CYS A 281 -12.36 22.46 -26.20
C CYS A 281 -11.01 22.61 -26.91
N GLN A 282 -9.92 22.30 -26.20
CA GLN A 282 -8.60 22.19 -26.84
C GLN A 282 -8.59 21.06 -27.88
N PRO A 283 -7.78 21.15 -28.95
CA PRO A 283 -7.81 20.18 -30.06
C PRO A 283 -7.54 18.73 -29.67
N TYR A 284 -6.79 18.51 -28.59
CA TYR A 284 -6.47 17.18 -28.04
C TYR A 284 -7.58 16.61 -27.14
N ILE A 285 -8.72 17.29 -27.01
CA ILE A 285 -9.88 16.81 -26.25
C ILE A 285 -10.91 16.29 -27.25
N ALA A 286 -11.06 14.97 -27.26
CA ALA A 286 -11.98 14.29 -28.15
C ALA A 286 -13.43 14.35 -27.64
N ASP A 287 -13.61 14.27 -26.32
CA ASP A 287 -14.93 14.28 -25.70
C ASP A 287 -14.87 14.86 -24.28
N MET A 288 -15.99 15.36 -23.79
CA MET A 288 -16.14 15.87 -22.44
C MET A 288 -17.56 15.69 -21.92
N LEU A 289 -17.66 15.08 -20.73
CA LEU A 289 -18.92 14.91 -20.00
C LEU A 289 -18.91 15.80 -18.76
N GLU A 290 -20.04 16.49 -18.51
CA GLU A 290 -20.24 17.29 -17.31
C GLU A 290 -21.32 16.66 -16.43
N PHE A 291 -20.95 16.40 -15.17
CA PHE A 291 -21.85 15.95 -14.13
C PHE A 291 -22.10 17.10 -13.17
N LYS A 292 -23.33 17.63 -13.18
CA LYS A 292 -23.69 18.78 -12.35
C LYS A 292 -23.75 18.46 -10.86
N ASP A 293 -24.09 17.21 -10.53
CA ASP A 293 -24.14 16.71 -9.16
C ASP A 293 -23.00 15.72 -8.92
N ALA A 294 -22.18 15.99 -7.91
CA ALA A 294 -21.01 15.21 -7.56
C ALA A 294 -21.19 14.31 -6.33
N ARG A 295 -22.38 14.32 -5.71
CA ARG A 295 -22.64 13.65 -4.43
C ARG A 295 -22.33 12.14 -4.44
N ASP A 296 -22.46 11.48 -5.59
CA ASP A 296 -22.18 10.05 -5.76
C ASP A 296 -20.93 9.75 -6.61
N ILE A 297 -20.16 10.79 -6.95
CA ILE A 297 -18.97 10.64 -7.82
C ILE A 297 -17.73 10.45 -6.98
N TYR A 298 -17.46 11.36 -6.04
CA TYR A 298 -16.25 11.30 -5.23
C TYR A 298 -16.47 10.48 -3.96
N LYS A 299 -15.41 9.81 -3.52
CA LYS A 299 -15.35 9.04 -2.28
C LYS A 299 -14.10 9.45 -1.51
N HIS A 300 -14.23 9.58 -0.19
CA HIS A 300 -13.07 9.75 0.67
C HIS A 300 -12.14 8.55 0.58
N GLY A 301 -10.84 8.83 0.53
CA GLY A 301 -9.83 7.84 0.87
C GLY A 301 -9.74 7.63 2.37
N SER A 302 -8.54 7.35 2.86
CA SER A 302 -8.23 7.25 4.28
C SER A 302 -8.36 8.59 5.01
N ASN A 303 -8.28 9.72 4.28
CA ASN A 303 -8.55 11.06 4.82
C ASN A 303 -10.02 11.52 4.66
N LYS A 304 -10.83 11.34 5.72
CA LYS A 304 -12.22 11.85 5.78
C LYS A 304 -12.38 13.36 5.96
N LYS A 305 -11.28 14.12 6.05
CA LYS A 305 -11.32 15.59 6.15
C LYS A 305 -11.12 16.28 4.80
N SER A 306 -10.92 15.52 3.72
CA SER A 306 -10.83 16.08 2.36
C SER A 306 -12.13 16.80 1.99
N LEU A 307 -12.06 17.77 1.08
CA LEU A 307 -13.27 18.37 0.49
C LEU A 307 -13.97 17.36 -0.43
N PHE A 308 -13.18 16.62 -1.20
CA PHE A 308 -13.64 15.63 -2.16
C PHE A 308 -14.10 14.36 -1.46
N GLY A 309 -15.29 13.88 -1.84
CA GLY A 309 -15.95 12.74 -1.19
C GLY A 309 -16.77 13.10 0.05
N SER A 310 -16.85 14.39 0.41
CA SER A 310 -17.70 14.89 1.49
C SER A 310 -19.01 15.46 0.94
N ASP A 311 -20.06 15.46 1.76
CA ASP A 311 -21.35 16.11 1.46
C ASP A 311 -21.22 17.63 1.21
N ARG A 312 -20.05 18.21 1.50
CA ARG A 312 -19.78 19.65 1.34
C ARG A 312 -19.38 20.01 -0.09
N PHE A 313 -18.96 19.05 -0.90
CA PHE A 313 -18.62 19.32 -2.29
C PHE A 313 -19.86 19.27 -3.18
N THR A 314 -20.31 20.43 -3.64
CA THR A 314 -21.47 20.61 -4.52
C THR A 314 -21.09 21.06 -5.93
N GLY A 315 -19.78 21.06 -6.24
CA GLY A 315 -19.28 21.49 -7.55
C GLY A 315 -19.55 20.45 -8.64
N SER A 316 -19.60 20.90 -9.89
CA SER A 316 -19.71 19.98 -11.03
C SER A 316 -18.38 19.29 -11.31
N VAL A 317 -18.46 18.08 -11.88
CA VAL A 317 -17.30 17.28 -12.28
C VAL A 317 -17.25 17.19 -13.80
N LEU A 318 -16.04 17.31 -14.35
CA LEU A 318 -15.74 17.07 -15.75
C LEU A 318 -15.02 15.74 -15.89
N VAL A 319 -15.48 14.93 -16.84
CA VAL A 319 -14.72 13.80 -17.38
C VAL A 319 -14.24 14.22 -18.76
N VAL A 320 -12.93 14.30 -18.93
CA VAL A 320 -12.29 14.79 -20.14
C VAL A 320 -11.57 13.64 -20.83
N ARG A 321 -11.91 13.38 -22.09
CA ARG A 321 -11.23 12.38 -22.92
C ARG A 321 -10.16 13.05 -23.76
N ILE A 322 -8.90 12.84 -23.37
CA ILE A 322 -7.72 13.33 -24.09
C ILE A 322 -7.27 12.26 -25.07
N VAL A 323 -7.08 12.64 -26.33
CA VAL A 323 -6.60 11.77 -27.41
C VAL A 323 -5.54 12.53 -28.21
N PRO A 324 -4.43 11.89 -28.60
CA PRO A 324 -3.36 12.50 -29.41
C PRO A 324 -3.81 13.02 -30.78
#